data_AF-A0A9D5NNN6-F1
#
_entry.id   AF-A0A9D5NNN6-F1
#
_cell.length_a   1.000
_cell.length_b   1.000
_cell.length_c   1.000
_cell.angle_alpha   90.00
_cell.angle_beta   90.00
_cell.angle_gamma   90.00
#
_symmetry.space_group_name_H-M   'P 1'
#
loop_
_entity.id
_entity.type
_entity.pdbx_description
1 polymer ?
#
loop_
_entity_poly.entity_id
_entity_poly.type
_entity_poly.pdbx_seq_one_letter_code
_entity_poly.pdbx_strand_id
1 'polypeptide(L)'
;MTLLALCCWQGCTTSDSTADPQPPQVTDGRVAVDLALSVSTTTGNSSATTRMAASTVQAEGNPYRGIQDLKAYALNSENTQLGYYNNLTPVSGTRHFYTNQIDLSIGTNHFLCYAKAVPGSGSSNSTNGAITPHFVSTDYSQNTFEPVQIISSNPSYATANTMAEYLTTIVTASSENDWINDALYRSIVPSTVGGHIAGSSANLYALIIDLKAKLVANPTTIHNTVLGVIGNDEKINTKLSLSDPYPASIGLPDGSAALEWDGSKFVAVTSFNSGTPLSDHTRFIYPPELYYYIDSPIKTATSSLESEYTDATWSNVLAKYTQDDATVSSTTRSVAVKNALDYAVGCLEVYLMANSAVLLDNADADVALNFNLTGIILGGQYKQNYQFTAIPPTSNTDEKIIYDKEVPSGINLTTSWTTTPVYTLAFQSTDEKPVDIVLEFMNNGAAFTGEGGIVHHNTKFYLVGQIWPEPEKVSQGDFYKRVFTKDYRTKVKLNIQSLKHAYNVIPDLKTAAYSIKVDNVAVTPWSDGGSQNHELYNW
;
A
#
# COMPACT_ATOMS: atom_id res chain seq x y z
N MET A 1 -69.64 -49.35 21.01
CA MET A 1 -69.60 -48.80 19.64
C MET A 1 -68.21 -48.24 19.41
N THR A 2 -67.48 -48.86 18.46
CA THR A 2 -66.35 -48.31 17.66
C THR A 2 -65.28 -47.52 18.42
N LEU A 3 -64.10 -48.01 18.83
CA LEU A 3 -63.06 -48.91 18.29
C LEU A 3 -62.13 -48.32 17.21
N LEU A 4 -60.82 -48.53 17.46
CA LEU A 4 -59.58 -48.42 16.65
C LEU A 4 -58.81 -47.09 16.71
N ALA A 5 -57.65 -46.96 17.39
CA ALA A 5 -56.37 -47.71 17.44
C ALA A 5 -55.27 -46.83 16.79
N LEU A 6 -54.35 -46.23 17.55
CA LEU A 6 -53.12 -46.80 18.15
C LEU A 6 -52.10 -47.27 17.09
N CYS A 7 -50.97 -46.57 16.98
CA CYS A 7 -49.64 -47.20 16.98
C CYS A 7 -48.53 -46.14 17.16
N CYS A 8 -47.94 -46.12 18.35
CA CYS A 8 -46.54 -45.74 18.53
C CYS A 8 -45.69 -46.93 18.08
N TRP A 9 -44.65 -46.73 17.29
CA TRP A 9 -43.54 -47.69 17.20
C TRP A 9 -42.20 -46.96 17.09
N GLN A 10 -41.36 -47.25 18.08
CA GLN A 10 -39.91 -47.15 18.00
C GLN A 10 -39.43 -48.07 16.88
N GLY A 11 -38.75 -47.51 15.88
CA GLY A 11 -37.95 -48.26 14.92
C GLY A 11 -36.51 -48.32 15.42
N CYS A 12 -36.14 -49.49 15.96
CA CYS A 12 -34.76 -49.91 16.15
C CYS A 12 -34.08 -49.95 14.77
N THR A 13 -33.02 -49.18 14.52
CA THR A 13 -32.13 -49.45 13.39
C THR A 13 -31.00 -50.34 13.88
N THR A 14 -31.16 -51.62 13.55
CA THR A 14 -30.11 -52.62 13.55
C THR A 14 -28.88 -52.12 12.79
N SER A 15 -27.71 -52.47 13.32
CA SER A 15 -26.44 -52.54 12.61
C SER A 15 -26.58 -53.24 11.24
N ASP A 16 -25.75 -52.80 10.29
CA ASP A 16 -25.64 -53.28 8.90
C ASP A 16 -26.80 -52.91 7.96
N SER A 17 -26.71 -51.71 7.41
CA SER A 17 -26.87 -51.56 5.96
C SER A 17 -25.78 -50.63 5.46
N THR A 18 -24.98 -51.10 4.51
CA THR A 18 -24.30 -50.26 3.50
C THR A 18 -25.39 -49.50 2.74
N ALA A 19 -25.93 -48.46 3.35
CA ALA A 19 -26.91 -47.59 2.71
C ALA A 19 -26.17 -46.73 1.70
N ASP A 20 -26.54 -46.91 0.43
CA ASP A 20 -26.24 -45.99 -0.65
C ASP A 20 -26.47 -44.55 -0.17
N PRO A 21 -25.51 -43.61 -0.34
CA PRO A 21 -25.65 -42.25 0.16
C PRO A 21 -26.98 -41.62 -0.31
N GLN A 22 -27.88 -41.34 0.64
CA GLN A 22 -29.21 -40.75 0.43
C GLN A 22 -29.15 -39.62 -0.61
N PRO A 23 -29.95 -39.63 -1.70
CA PRO A 23 -29.92 -38.64 -2.79
C PRO A 23 -29.91 -37.19 -2.27
N PRO A 24 -29.29 -36.23 -2.98
CA PRO A 24 -29.21 -34.87 -2.48
C PRO A 24 -30.61 -34.31 -2.32
N GLN A 25 -30.83 -33.55 -1.24
CA GLN A 25 -32.06 -32.80 -1.11
C GLN A 25 -32.02 -31.71 -2.18
N VAL A 26 -32.80 -31.89 -3.25
CA VAL A 26 -32.98 -30.88 -4.30
C VAL A 26 -34.20 -30.05 -3.94
N THR A 27 -33.99 -28.77 -3.64
CA THR A 27 -35.07 -27.83 -3.31
C THR A 27 -34.95 -26.62 -4.23
N ASP A 28 -36.01 -26.31 -4.99
CA ASP A 28 -36.09 -25.10 -5.83
C ASP A 28 -34.91 -24.92 -6.81
N GLY A 29 -34.51 -26.01 -7.48
CA GLY A 29 -33.38 -25.99 -8.43
C GLY A 29 -32.00 -25.88 -7.79
N ARG A 30 -31.89 -26.03 -6.46
CA ARG A 30 -30.64 -26.04 -5.71
C ARG A 30 -30.34 -27.42 -5.13
N VAL A 31 -29.06 -27.69 -4.92
CA VAL A 31 -28.55 -28.91 -4.30
C VAL A 31 -27.58 -28.58 -3.18
N ALA A 32 -27.71 -29.26 -2.04
CA ALA A 32 -26.77 -29.14 -0.93
C ALA A 32 -25.43 -29.82 -1.28
N VAL A 33 -24.33 -29.09 -1.20
CA VAL A 33 -22.98 -29.56 -1.55
C VAL A 33 -21.93 -29.15 -0.52
N ASP A 34 -20.84 -29.91 -0.45
CA ASP A 34 -19.60 -29.52 0.22
C ASP A 34 -18.77 -28.67 -0.75
N LEU A 35 -18.34 -27.47 -0.34
CA LEU A 35 -17.51 -26.58 -1.15
C LEU A 35 -16.09 -26.53 -0.60
N ALA A 36 -15.11 -26.73 -1.47
CA ALA A 36 -13.68 -26.60 -1.18
C ALA A 36 -12.99 -25.54 -2.05
N LEU A 37 -12.01 -24.84 -1.48
CA LEU A 37 -11.15 -23.86 -2.16
C LEU A 37 -9.78 -23.78 -1.46
N SER A 38 -8.79 -23.20 -2.12
CA SER A 38 -7.42 -23.08 -1.59
C SER A 38 -6.85 -21.70 -1.91
N VAL A 39 -5.80 -21.29 -1.20
CA VAL A 39 -5.00 -20.10 -1.53
C VAL A 39 -3.61 -20.50 -2.03
N SER A 40 -3.09 -19.79 -3.04
CA SER A 40 -1.75 -19.98 -3.62
C SER A 40 -0.64 -19.66 -2.61
N THR A 41 0.53 -20.31 -2.70
CA THR A 41 1.59 -20.21 -1.66
C THR A 41 3.02 -20.04 -2.20
N THR A 42 3.87 -19.33 -1.45
CA THR A 42 5.34 -19.42 -1.51
C THR A 42 5.87 -20.46 -0.54
N THR A 43 6.86 -21.26 -0.95
CA THR A 43 7.60 -22.16 -0.06
C THR A 43 8.64 -21.44 0.83
N GLY A 44 9.23 -22.20 1.76
CA GLY A 44 9.82 -21.74 3.03
C GLY A 44 11.23 -21.13 2.99
N ASN A 45 11.44 -20.08 3.79
CA ASN A 45 12.68 -19.73 4.50
C ASN A 45 12.43 -18.62 5.56
N SER A 46 12.41 -19.00 6.82
CA SER A 46 12.20 -18.10 7.95
C SER A 46 13.50 -17.39 8.32
N SER A 47 13.66 -16.12 7.93
CA SER A 47 14.37 -15.07 8.68
C SER A 47 14.50 -13.79 7.85
N ALA A 48 13.49 -12.93 7.89
CA ALA A 48 13.66 -11.50 7.62
C ALA A 48 12.58 -10.74 8.39
N THR A 49 12.98 -10.04 9.45
CA THR A 49 12.12 -9.08 10.13
C THR A 49 11.90 -7.88 9.21
N THR A 50 10.71 -7.26 9.33
CA THR A 50 10.26 -5.92 8.83
C THR A 50 9.70 -5.78 7.39
N ARG A 51 8.60 -4.98 7.22
CA ARG A 51 8.15 -4.24 6.00
C ARG A 51 7.05 -3.18 6.22
N MET A 52 6.10 -3.23 7.15
CA MET A 52 5.05 -4.26 7.23
C MET A 52 5.58 -5.68 7.18
N ALA A 53 6.11 -6.22 8.28
CA ALA A 53 6.87 -7.48 8.40
C ALA A 53 6.66 -8.48 7.26
N ALA A 54 7.72 -9.17 6.81
CA ALA A 54 7.62 -10.20 5.78
C ALA A 54 6.43 -11.16 6.03
N SER A 55 6.06 -11.37 7.30
CA SER A 55 4.80 -11.98 7.74
C SER A 55 3.50 -11.30 7.30
N THR A 56 3.36 -9.97 7.41
CA THR A 56 2.17 -9.19 7.03
C THR A 56 1.81 -9.36 5.56
N VAL A 57 2.74 -9.28 4.63
CA VAL A 57 2.38 -9.51 3.22
C VAL A 57 2.49 -10.98 2.79
N GLN A 58 2.96 -11.86 3.67
CA GLN A 58 3.37 -13.21 3.30
C GLN A 58 4.48 -13.23 2.23
N ALA A 59 5.63 -12.64 2.56
CA ALA A 59 6.86 -12.79 1.79
C ALA A 59 7.31 -14.27 1.79
N GLU A 60 8.16 -14.65 0.82
CA GLU A 60 8.73 -15.99 0.77
C GLU A 60 9.27 -16.40 2.15
N GLY A 61 8.89 -17.60 2.58
CA GLY A 61 9.26 -18.11 3.89
C GLY A 61 8.50 -17.66 5.12
N ASN A 62 7.44 -16.86 4.95
CA ASN A 62 6.57 -16.49 6.07
C ASN A 62 5.33 -17.40 6.19
N PRO A 63 4.79 -17.55 7.41
CA PRO A 63 3.59 -18.35 7.63
C PRO A 63 2.40 -17.75 6.90
N TYR A 64 1.50 -18.65 6.49
CA TYR A 64 0.22 -18.28 5.93
C TYR A 64 -0.62 -17.49 6.94
N ARG A 65 -1.18 -16.35 6.53
CA ARG A 65 -1.98 -15.49 7.43
C ARG A 65 -3.41 -15.97 7.62
N GLY A 66 -3.89 -16.95 6.85
CA GLY A 66 -5.32 -17.27 6.81
C GLY A 66 -6.11 -16.30 5.95
N ILE A 67 -7.34 -16.68 5.58
CA ILE A 67 -8.32 -15.75 5.01
C ILE A 67 -9.45 -15.50 5.99
N GLN A 68 -10.11 -14.37 5.81
CA GLN A 68 -11.38 -14.02 6.44
C GLN A 68 -12.26 -13.27 5.42
N ASP A 69 -13.52 -13.07 5.79
CA ASP A 69 -14.51 -12.36 4.97
C ASP A 69 -14.69 -12.93 3.56
N LEU A 70 -14.56 -14.25 3.38
CA LEU A 70 -14.74 -14.91 2.09
C LEU A 70 -16.14 -14.65 1.53
N LYS A 71 -16.18 -14.00 0.36
CA LYS A 71 -17.37 -13.81 -0.48
C LYS A 71 -17.21 -14.63 -1.74
N ALA A 72 -18.30 -15.22 -2.22
CA ALA A 72 -18.30 -15.99 -3.46
C ALA A 72 -19.57 -15.72 -4.27
N TYR A 73 -19.43 -15.52 -5.57
CA TYR A 73 -20.53 -15.51 -6.53
C TYR A 73 -20.51 -16.82 -7.30
N ALA A 74 -21.63 -17.54 -7.30
CA ALA A 74 -21.84 -18.73 -8.11
C ALA A 74 -22.43 -18.31 -9.45
N LEU A 75 -21.80 -18.72 -10.54
CA LEU A 75 -22.08 -18.23 -11.86
C LEU A 75 -22.23 -19.42 -12.85
N ASN A 76 -23.01 -19.24 -13.92
CA ASN A 76 -23.19 -20.24 -14.98
C ASN A 76 -22.27 -19.99 -16.19
N SER A 77 -22.31 -20.82 -17.23
CA SER A 77 -21.45 -20.67 -18.42
C SER A 77 -21.64 -19.37 -19.21
N GLU A 78 -22.73 -18.65 -18.97
CA GLU A 78 -23.06 -17.37 -19.61
C GLU A 78 -22.70 -16.17 -18.71
N ASN A 79 -21.95 -16.40 -17.62
CA ASN A 79 -21.63 -15.39 -16.60
C ASN A 79 -22.87 -14.80 -15.91
N THR A 80 -23.99 -15.52 -15.93
CA THR A 80 -25.17 -15.14 -15.16
C THR A 80 -25.00 -15.58 -13.72
N GLN A 81 -25.27 -14.66 -12.79
CA GLN A 81 -25.20 -14.93 -11.38
C GLN A 81 -26.36 -15.82 -10.90
N LEU A 82 -26.02 -16.98 -10.33
CA LEU A 82 -26.96 -17.95 -9.78
C LEU A 82 -27.03 -17.91 -8.25
N GLY A 83 -26.04 -17.31 -7.59
CA GLY A 83 -25.98 -17.20 -6.13
C GLY A 83 -24.90 -16.24 -5.63
N TYR A 84 -25.10 -15.73 -4.42
CA TYR A 84 -24.13 -14.94 -3.67
C TYR A 84 -24.00 -15.50 -2.26
N TYR A 85 -22.78 -15.79 -1.85
CA TYR A 85 -22.44 -16.36 -0.57
C TYR A 85 -21.55 -15.40 0.20
N ASN A 86 -21.96 -15.09 1.41
CA ASN A 86 -21.35 -14.08 2.25
C ASN A 86 -20.84 -14.75 3.53
N ASN A 87 -19.58 -14.51 3.88
CA ASN A 87 -18.93 -15.01 5.10
C ASN A 87 -18.91 -16.54 5.19
N LEU A 88 -18.50 -17.20 4.12
CA LEU A 88 -18.22 -18.63 4.15
C LEU A 88 -17.16 -18.90 5.23
N THR A 89 -17.59 -19.58 6.29
CA THR A 89 -16.75 -19.82 7.46
C THR A 89 -15.96 -21.10 7.25
N PRO A 90 -14.64 -21.06 7.33
CA PRO A 90 -13.83 -22.24 7.10
C PRO A 90 -13.86 -23.19 8.29
N VAL A 91 -13.85 -24.49 8.00
CA VAL A 91 -13.87 -25.52 9.05
C VAL A 91 -12.46 -25.90 9.54
N SER A 92 -11.34 -25.40 8.97
CA SER A 92 -10.01 -25.57 9.58
C SER A 92 -8.96 -24.50 9.24
N GLY A 93 -7.97 -24.33 10.14
CA GLY A 93 -6.85 -23.38 10.06
C GLY A 93 -5.71 -23.81 9.13
N THR A 94 -6.04 -24.41 7.98
CA THR A 94 -5.09 -24.80 6.95
C THR A 94 -5.19 -23.85 5.73
N ARG A 95 -4.42 -24.10 4.68
CA ARG A 95 -4.46 -23.34 3.42
C ARG A 95 -5.64 -23.74 2.52
N HIS A 96 -6.36 -24.77 2.95
CA HIS A 96 -7.56 -25.29 2.32
C HIS A 96 -8.76 -24.89 3.15
N PHE A 97 -9.78 -24.45 2.45
CA PHE A 97 -11.00 -23.93 3.01
C PHE A 97 -12.12 -24.84 2.54
N TYR A 98 -12.88 -25.34 3.48
CA TYR A 98 -14.03 -26.17 3.20
C TYR A 98 -15.21 -25.72 4.05
N THR A 99 -16.39 -25.81 3.46
CA THR A 99 -17.67 -25.54 4.09
C THR A 99 -18.67 -26.57 3.58
N ASN A 100 -19.51 -27.08 4.49
CA ASN A 100 -20.37 -28.22 4.19
C ASN A 100 -21.81 -27.76 4.01
N GLN A 101 -22.56 -28.52 3.22
CA GLN A 101 -24.01 -28.33 3.05
C GLN A 101 -24.40 -26.91 2.61
N ILE A 102 -23.65 -26.32 1.68
CA ILE A 102 -24.09 -25.07 1.04
C ILE A 102 -25.13 -25.39 -0.05
N ASP A 103 -26.22 -24.63 -0.07
CA ASP A 103 -27.23 -24.76 -1.12
C ASP A 103 -26.73 -24.06 -2.39
N LEU A 104 -26.40 -24.84 -3.41
CA LEU A 104 -25.87 -24.36 -4.68
C LEU A 104 -26.85 -24.59 -5.82
N SER A 105 -27.07 -23.56 -6.63
CA SER A 105 -27.96 -23.64 -7.79
C SER A 105 -27.39 -24.61 -8.83
N ILE A 106 -28.24 -25.52 -9.32
CA ILE A 106 -27.95 -26.36 -10.49
C ILE A 106 -27.62 -25.44 -11.68
N GLY A 107 -26.60 -25.79 -12.45
CA GLY A 107 -26.10 -24.94 -13.53
C GLY A 107 -24.90 -24.08 -13.16
N THR A 108 -24.50 -24.02 -11.88
CA THR A 108 -23.25 -23.35 -11.47
C THR A 108 -22.06 -24.08 -12.09
N ASN A 109 -21.16 -23.37 -12.75
CA ASN A 109 -19.94 -23.95 -13.33
C ASN A 109 -18.66 -23.17 -12.97
N HIS A 110 -18.78 -21.99 -12.38
CA HIS A 110 -17.65 -21.20 -11.93
C HIS A 110 -17.97 -20.39 -10.68
N PHE A 111 -16.91 -19.99 -9.99
CA PHE A 111 -16.96 -19.12 -8.84
C PHE A 111 -16.04 -17.91 -9.01
N LEU A 112 -16.59 -16.75 -8.65
CA LEU A 112 -15.83 -15.53 -8.45
C LEU A 112 -15.72 -15.28 -6.94
N CYS A 113 -14.51 -15.41 -6.39
CA CYS A 113 -14.26 -15.39 -4.96
C CYS A 113 -13.36 -14.23 -4.55
N TYR A 114 -13.64 -13.70 -3.36
CA TYR A 114 -12.92 -12.59 -2.74
C TYR A 114 -12.69 -12.88 -1.27
N ALA A 115 -11.49 -12.65 -0.77
CA ALA A 115 -11.22 -12.74 0.65
C ALA A 115 -10.08 -11.80 1.03
N LYS A 116 -9.92 -11.52 2.32
CA LYS A 116 -8.76 -10.77 2.81
C LYS A 116 -7.95 -11.58 3.80
N ALA A 117 -6.68 -11.28 3.92
CA ALA A 117 -5.84 -11.93 4.92
C ALA A 117 -6.30 -11.56 6.34
N VAL A 118 -6.09 -12.45 7.30
CA VAL A 118 -6.32 -12.11 8.72
C VAL A 118 -5.28 -11.07 9.15
N PRO A 119 -5.67 -9.93 9.75
CA PRO A 119 -4.77 -8.90 10.28
C PRO A 119 -3.59 -9.47 11.04
N GLY A 120 -2.40 -8.91 10.83
CA GLY A 120 -1.19 -9.27 11.55
C GLY A 120 -1.23 -8.76 12.99
N SER A 121 -0.07 -8.68 13.64
CA SER A 121 0.03 -8.02 14.94
C SER A 121 -0.23 -6.51 14.80
N GLY A 122 -1.29 -6.02 15.44
CA GLY A 122 -1.76 -4.63 15.34
C GLY A 122 -2.91 -4.47 14.35
N SER A 123 -3.83 -3.54 14.62
CA SER A 123 -5.08 -3.36 13.86
C SER A 123 -5.12 -2.06 13.03
N SER A 124 -4.01 -1.32 12.91
CA SER A 124 -3.99 -0.09 12.13
C SER A 124 -3.86 -0.35 10.63
N ASN A 125 -4.43 0.56 9.84
CA ASN A 125 -4.29 0.58 8.38
C ASN A 125 -2.85 0.87 7.95
N SER A 126 -2.06 1.59 8.76
CA SER A 126 -0.64 1.80 8.45
C SER A 126 0.14 0.48 8.46
N THR A 127 -0.20 -0.43 9.38
CA THR A 127 0.52 -1.70 9.56
C THR A 127 0.01 -2.82 8.67
N ASN A 128 -1.27 -2.85 8.30
CA ASN A 128 -1.87 -3.95 7.53
C ASN A 128 -2.23 -3.58 6.09
N GLY A 129 -2.10 -2.30 5.73
CA GLY A 129 -2.79 -1.71 4.60
C GLY A 129 -4.30 -1.62 4.83
N ALA A 130 -5.02 -1.10 3.83
CA ALA A 130 -6.48 -1.06 3.86
C ALA A 130 -7.08 -0.98 2.45
N ILE A 131 -8.19 -1.70 2.25
CA ILE A 131 -9.04 -1.61 1.06
C ILE A 131 -10.49 -1.42 1.53
N THR A 132 -11.26 -0.56 0.86
CA THR A 132 -12.71 -0.50 1.03
C THR A 132 -13.39 -1.28 -0.09
N PRO A 133 -13.83 -2.53 0.13
CA PRO A 133 -14.60 -3.27 -0.85
C PRO A 133 -16.06 -2.82 -0.86
N HIS A 134 -16.62 -2.66 -2.05
CA HIS A 134 -18.05 -2.47 -2.28
C HIS A 134 -18.57 -3.69 -3.03
N PHE A 135 -19.40 -4.50 -2.36
CA PHE A 135 -20.01 -5.70 -2.95
C PHE A 135 -21.47 -5.46 -3.30
N VAL A 136 -21.88 -5.89 -4.50
CA VAL A 136 -23.27 -5.86 -4.96
C VAL A 136 -23.77 -7.29 -5.11
N SER A 137 -24.63 -7.72 -4.18
CA SER A 137 -25.10 -9.11 -4.10
C SER A 137 -25.94 -9.57 -5.28
N THR A 138 -26.39 -8.68 -6.16
CA THR A 138 -27.24 -8.99 -7.33
C THR A 138 -26.52 -8.84 -8.67
N ASP A 139 -25.35 -8.21 -8.67
CA ASP A 139 -24.58 -7.93 -9.88
C ASP A 139 -23.11 -7.76 -9.51
N TYR A 140 -22.37 -8.88 -9.56
CA TYR A 140 -20.95 -8.90 -9.24
C TYR A 140 -20.11 -7.94 -10.10
N SER A 141 -20.57 -7.54 -11.29
CA SER A 141 -19.83 -6.64 -12.18
C SER A 141 -19.71 -5.23 -11.62
N GLN A 142 -20.60 -4.86 -10.69
CA GLN A 142 -20.60 -3.59 -9.96
C GLN A 142 -19.72 -3.62 -8.71
N ASN A 143 -19.05 -4.74 -8.41
CA ASN A 143 -18.11 -4.78 -7.30
C ASN A 143 -16.93 -3.84 -7.57
N THR A 144 -16.49 -3.12 -6.54
CA THR A 144 -15.31 -2.25 -6.65
C THR A 144 -14.46 -2.29 -5.40
N PHE A 145 -13.18 -1.98 -5.53
CA PHE A 145 -12.22 -1.94 -4.43
C PHE A 145 -11.53 -0.58 -4.42
N GLU A 146 -11.76 0.17 -3.35
CA GLU A 146 -11.27 1.54 -3.23
C GLU A 146 -10.03 1.61 -2.33
N PRO A 147 -9.00 2.38 -2.74
CA PRO A 147 -7.91 2.74 -1.85
C PRO A 147 -8.41 3.57 -0.66
N VAL A 148 -7.83 3.37 0.52
CA VAL A 148 -8.24 4.06 1.74
C VAL A 148 -7.33 5.25 2.03
N GLN A 149 -7.92 6.43 2.07
CA GLN A 149 -7.21 7.69 2.36
C GLN A 149 -6.70 7.71 3.80
N ILE A 150 -5.50 8.29 4.01
CA ILE A 150 -4.95 8.52 5.35
C ILE A 150 -5.81 9.54 6.10
N ILE A 151 -6.26 10.57 5.39
CA ILE A 151 -7.25 11.53 5.86
C ILE A 151 -8.41 11.62 4.86
N SER A 152 -9.64 11.63 5.36
CA SER A 152 -10.86 11.64 4.54
C SER A 152 -11.26 13.03 4.04
N SER A 153 -10.61 14.07 4.55
CA SER A 153 -10.83 15.46 4.16
C SER A 153 -9.57 16.26 4.46
N ASN A 154 -9.34 17.35 3.72
CA ASN A 154 -8.22 18.24 4.00
C ASN A 154 -8.34 18.78 5.44
N PRO A 155 -7.24 18.78 6.21
CA PRO A 155 -7.29 19.15 7.61
C PRO A 155 -7.62 20.64 7.76
N SER A 156 -8.08 21.04 8.95
CA SER A 156 -8.03 22.45 9.32
C SER A 156 -6.57 22.90 9.30
N TYR A 157 -6.23 23.83 8.41
CA TYR A 157 -4.87 24.39 8.30
C TYR A 157 -4.49 25.28 9.49
N ALA A 158 -5.18 25.19 10.64
CA ALA A 158 -4.95 26.01 11.82
C ALA A 158 -3.51 25.89 12.35
N THR A 159 -2.96 24.68 12.42
CA THR A 159 -1.57 24.46 12.87
C THR A 159 -0.59 25.07 11.87
N ALA A 160 -0.78 24.82 10.57
CA ALA A 160 0.04 25.41 9.51
C ALA A 160 -0.03 26.95 9.51
N ASN A 161 -1.21 27.53 9.71
CA ASN A 161 -1.41 28.97 9.83
C ASN A 161 -0.71 29.55 11.06
N THR A 162 -0.77 28.87 12.20
CA THR A 162 -0.05 29.30 13.42
C THR A 162 1.46 29.33 13.20
N MET A 163 2.00 28.33 12.48
CA MET A 163 3.42 28.28 12.12
C MET A 163 3.79 29.38 11.11
N ALA A 164 2.94 29.63 10.11
CA ALA A 164 3.11 30.70 9.14
C ALA A 164 3.07 32.09 9.79
N GLU A 165 2.13 32.32 10.71
CA GLU A 165 2.07 33.53 11.53
C GLU A 165 3.34 33.70 12.35
N TYR A 166 3.84 32.64 12.99
CA TYR A 166 5.06 32.71 13.77
C TYR A 166 6.27 33.10 12.92
N LEU A 167 6.48 32.46 11.77
CA LEU A 167 7.52 32.88 10.82
C LEU A 167 7.33 34.31 10.33
N THR A 168 6.08 34.71 10.07
CA THR A 168 5.75 36.09 9.70
C THR A 168 6.19 37.07 10.77
N THR A 169 5.96 36.77 12.06
CA THR A 169 6.45 37.64 13.14
C THR A 169 7.98 37.76 13.16
N ILE A 170 8.71 36.68 12.85
CA ILE A 170 10.18 36.69 12.79
C ILE A 170 10.67 37.57 11.63
N VAL A 171 10.09 37.43 10.44
CA VAL A 171 10.54 38.19 9.26
C VAL A 171 10.05 39.64 9.24
N THR A 172 9.03 39.98 10.04
CA THR A 172 8.54 41.34 10.24
C THR A 172 8.98 41.97 11.57
N ALA A 173 9.91 41.34 12.30
CA ALA A 173 10.33 41.73 13.63
C ALA A 173 10.92 43.15 13.73
N SER A 174 11.43 43.70 12.62
CA SER A 174 11.95 45.06 12.55
C SER A 174 11.35 45.80 11.36
N SER A 175 10.90 47.04 11.61
CA SER A 175 10.37 47.97 10.60
C SER A 175 11.45 48.78 9.88
N GLU A 176 12.72 48.61 10.25
CA GLU A 176 13.84 49.24 9.56
C GLU A 176 14.22 48.40 8.33
N ASN A 177 14.57 49.06 7.21
CA ASN A 177 15.02 48.40 5.98
C ASN A 177 16.21 47.44 6.19
N ASP A 178 16.85 47.50 7.35
CA ASP A 178 18.04 46.73 7.69
C ASP A 178 17.77 45.21 7.80
N TRP A 179 16.61 44.76 8.28
CA TRP A 179 16.34 43.32 8.42
C TRP A 179 16.12 42.65 7.07
N ILE A 180 15.30 43.26 6.21
CA ILE A 180 15.01 42.75 4.86
C ILE A 180 16.30 42.70 4.01
N ASN A 181 17.26 43.60 4.29
CA ASN A 181 18.56 43.63 3.62
C ASN A 181 19.61 42.71 4.27
N ASP A 182 19.31 42.07 5.39
CA ASP A 182 20.22 41.13 6.05
C ASP A 182 20.34 39.80 5.28
N ALA A 183 21.52 39.17 5.33
CA ALA A 183 21.74 37.88 4.69
C ALA A 183 20.96 36.73 5.37
N LEU A 184 20.75 36.81 6.69
CA LEU A 184 20.00 35.82 7.46
C LEU A 184 18.50 35.89 7.15
N TYR A 185 17.95 37.08 6.88
CA TYR A 185 16.59 37.21 6.36
C TYR A 185 16.41 36.45 5.05
N ARG A 186 17.33 36.68 4.10
CA ARG A 186 17.32 36.00 2.78
C ARG A 186 17.56 34.49 2.84
N SER A 187 18.05 33.99 3.97
CA SER A 187 18.20 32.53 4.19
C SER A 187 16.88 31.83 4.53
N ILE A 188 15.84 32.60 4.89
CA ILE A 188 14.52 32.10 5.29
C ILE A 188 13.46 32.47 4.28
N VAL A 189 13.50 33.71 3.77
CA VAL A 189 12.49 34.24 2.87
C VAL A 189 12.86 33.92 1.43
N PRO A 190 11.99 33.19 0.69
CA PRO A 190 12.16 32.98 -0.74
C PRO A 190 12.34 34.29 -1.49
N SER A 191 13.20 34.29 -2.51
CA SER A 191 13.50 35.49 -3.31
C SER A 191 12.35 35.93 -4.21
N THR A 192 11.35 35.08 -4.42
CA THR A 192 10.19 35.32 -5.28
C THR A 192 8.88 35.22 -4.50
N VAL A 193 7.92 36.09 -4.85
CA VAL A 193 6.52 35.92 -4.43
C VAL A 193 6.01 34.59 -4.98
N GLY A 194 5.33 33.82 -4.13
CA GLY A 194 4.90 32.46 -4.44
C GLY A 194 5.97 31.39 -4.21
N GLY A 195 7.17 31.77 -3.73
CA GLY A 195 8.21 30.81 -3.35
C GLY A 195 7.81 29.99 -2.11
N HIS A 196 8.18 28.71 -2.10
CA HIS A 196 7.82 27.77 -1.04
C HIS A 196 9.01 27.40 -0.14
N ILE A 197 8.70 27.11 1.12
CA ILE A 197 9.60 26.44 2.07
C ILE A 197 8.89 25.25 2.72
N ALA A 198 9.66 24.35 3.32
CA ALA A 198 9.10 23.25 4.10
C ALA A 198 8.26 23.75 5.29
N GLY A 199 7.05 23.21 5.42
CA GLY A 199 6.05 23.65 6.41
C GLY A 199 5.80 22.67 7.55
N SER A 200 6.59 21.58 7.65
CA SER A 200 6.47 20.65 8.78
C SER A 200 7.06 21.25 10.06
N SER A 201 6.48 20.88 11.20
CA SER A 201 6.94 21.25 12.54
C SER A 201 8.44 20.98 12.72
N ALA A 202 8.94 19.83 12.25
CA ALA A 202 10.35 19.46 12.37
C ALA A 202 11.27 20.34 11.49
N ASN A 203 10.88 20.59 10.23
CA ASN A 203 11.64 21.45 9.33
C ASN A 203 11.72 22.89 9.84
N LEU A 204 10.59 23.45 10.27
CA LEU A 204 10.54 24.80 10.81
C LEU A 204 11.31 24.94 12.12
N TYR A 205 11.31 23.89 12.96
CA TYR A 205 12.11 23.87 14.17
C TYR A 205 13.60 23.95 13.83
N ALA A 206 14.08 23.10 12.93
CA ALA A 206 15.48 23.08 12.53
C ALA A 206 15.91 24.41 11.90
N LEU A 207 15.08 25.00 11.04
CA LEU A 207 15.30 26.31 10.45
C LEU A 207 15.42 27.42 11.51
N ILE A 208 14.48 27.48 12.46
CA ILE A 208 14.46 28.52 13.50
C ILE A 208 15.63 28.37 14.48
N ILE A 209 16.01 27.14 14.83
CA ILE A 209 17.15 26.89 15.71
C ILE A 209 18.47 27.27 15.01
N ASP A 210 18.63 26.94 13.73
CA ASP A 210 19.80 27.36 12.95
C ASP A 210 19.88 28.89 12.84
N LEU A 211 18.76 29.55 12.51
CA LEU A 211 18.67 31.01 12.52
C LEU A 211 19.05 31.61 13.87
N LYS A 212 18.45 31.11 14.96
CA LYS A 212 18.70 31.57 16.33
C LYS A 212 20.18 31.46 16.68
N ALA A 213 20.83 30.35 16.32
CA ALA A 213 22.27 30.17 16.54
C ALA A 213 23.10 31.20 15.76
N LYS A 214 22.78 31.45 14.49
CA LYS A 214 23.48 32.43 13.64
C LYS A 214 23.32 33.88 14.13
N LEU A 215 22.12 34.23 14.61
CA LEU A 215 21.85 35.55 15.21
C LEU A 215 22.64 35.75 16.50
N VAL A 216 22.69 34.73 17.38
CA VAL A 216 23.48 34.77 18.63
C VAL A 216 24.97 34.92 18.34
N ALA A 217 25.48 34.24 17.31
CA ALA A 217 26.88 34.31 16.92
C ALA A 217 27.30 35.68 16.35
N ASN A 218 26.35 36.49 15.86
CA ASN A 218 26.62 37.77 15.20
C ASN A 218 25.76 38.90 15.80
N PRO A 219 25.85 39.25 17.08
CA PRO A 219 24.88 40.12 17.73
C PRO A 219 24.89 41.55 17.18
N THR A 220 23.71 42.06 16.83
CA THR A 220 23.42 43.45 16.44
C THR A 220 22.10 43.90 17.08
N THR A 221 21.78 45.18 17.06
CA THR A 221 20.48 45.68 17.55
C THR A 221 19.31 44.98 16.86
N ILE A 222 19.41 44.78 15.55
CA ILE A 222 18.36 44.13 14.77
C ILE A 222 18.30 42.63 15.05
N HIS A 223 19.44 41.95 15.18
CA HIS A 223 19.47 40.53 15.54
C HIS A 223 18.92 40.28 16.94
N ASN A 224 19.20 41.15 17.91
CA ASN A 224 18.62 41.06 19.26
C ASN A 224 17.10 41.27 19.24
N THR A 225 16.60 42.12 18.35
CA THR A 225 15.16 42.32 18.14
C THR A 225 14.51 41.06 17.58
N VAL A 226 15.09 40.47 16.53
CA VAL A 226 14.62 39.21 15.94
C VAL A 226 14.69 38.05 16.96
N LEU A 227 15.77 37.96 17.73
CA LEU A 227 15.92 36.97 18.82
C LEU A 227 14.83 37.10 19.88
N GLY A 228 14.42 38.34 20.23
CA GLY A 228 13.31 38.57 21.14
C GLY A 228 11.97 38.04 20.61
N VAL A 229 11.75 38.13 19.29
CA VAL A 229 10.55 37.57 18.64
C VAL A 229 10.61 36.04 18.57
N ILE A 230 11.75 35.45 18.23
CA ILE A 230 11.96 33.99 18.28
C ILE A 230 11.69 33.48 19.72
N GLY A 231 12.31 34.12 20.70
CA GLY A 231 12.14 33.76 22.11
C GLY A 231 12.83 32.46 22.53
N ASN A 232 12.34 31.90 23.65
CA ASN A 232 12.89 30.69 24.27
C ASN A 232 12.37 29.41 23.61
N ASP A 233 12.94 28.28 23.99
CA ASP A 233 12.61 26.99 23.37
C ASP A 233 11.18 26.56 23.68
N GLU A 234 10.62 26.93 24.84
CA GLU A 234 9.22 26.70 25.17
C GLU A 234 8.26 27.40 24.20
N LYS A 235 8.55 28.66 23.85
CA LYS A 235 7.79 29.42 22.86
C LYS A 235 7.89 28.77 21.48
N ILE A 236 9.09 28.37 21.07
CA ILE A 236 9.32 27.66 19.79
C ILE A 236 8.50 26.37 19.76
N ASN A 237 8.61 25.54 20.81
CA ASN A 237 7.92 24.25 20.90
C ASN A 237 6.41 24.41 20.82
N THR A 238 5.87 25.45 21.47
CA THR A 238 4.45 25.77 21.46
C THR A 238 3.98 26.27 20.09
N LYS A 239 4.73 27.19 19.47
CA LYS A 239 4.35 27.78 18.17
C LYS A 239 4.47 26.82 16.99
N LEU A 240 5.35 25.82 17.11
CA LEU A 240 5.55 24.78 16.10
C LEU A 240 4.84 23.46 16.42
N SER A 241 4.07 23.40 17.51
CA SER A 241 3.34 22.19 17.94
C SER A 241 4.22 20.93 18.03
N LEU A 242 5.41 21.02 18.60
CA LEU A 242 6.36 19.88 18.61
C LEU A 242 5.91 18.68 19.45
N SER A 243 4.96 18.87 20.38
CA SER A 243 4.33 17.76 21.12
C SER A 243 3.41 16.92 20.25
N ASP A 244 2.96 17.46 19.11
CA ASP A 244 2.08 16.80 18.15
C ASP A 244 2.44 17.26 16.72
N PRO A 245 3.61 16.83 16.20
CA PRO A 245 4.28 17.48 15.08
C PRO A 245 3.48 17.34 13.78
N TYR A 246 3.14 18.48 13.18
CA TYR A 246 2.43 18.53 11.92
C TYR A 246 3.40 18.38 10.72
N PRO A 247 3.01 17.70 9.63
CA PRO A 247 1.76 16.97 9.41
C PRO A 247 1.81 15.50 9.84
N ALA A 248 2.91 15.05 10.47
CA ALA A 248 3.06 13.67 10.92
C ALA A 248 1.97 13.22 11.92
N SER A 249 1.47 14.14 12.75
CA SER A 249 0.38 13.94 13.71
C SER A 249 -0.94 13.51 13.05
N ILE A 250 -1.18 13.93 11.81
CA ILE A 250 -2.33 13.51 11.00
C ILE A 250 -1.97 12.36 10.03
N GLY A 251 -0.81 11.74 10.21
CA GLY A 251 -0.38 10.55 9.50
C GLY A 251 0.27 10.80 8.13
N LEU A 252 0.48 12.05 7.73
CA LEU A 252 1.05 12.43 6.43
C LEU A 252 2.58 12.59 6.49
N PRO A 253 3.28 12.51 5.33
CA PRO A 253 4.72 12.76 5.28
C PRO A 253 5.03 14.25 5.55
N ASP A 254 6.18 14.54 6.14
CA ASP A 254 6.59 15.90 6.50
C ASP A 254 6.51 16.88 5.32
N GLY A 255 6.96 16.42 4.15
CA GLY A 255 7.02 17.21 2.93
C GLY A 255 5.67 17.38 2.24
N SER A 256 4.57 16.89 2.82
CA SER A 256 3.22 17.27 2.40
C SER A 256 2.81 18.65 2.89
N ALA A 257 3.56 19.23 3.84
CA ALA A 257 3.34 20.58 4.36
C ALA A 257 4.34 21.57 3.76
N ALA A 258 3.83 22.70 3.27
CA ALA A 258 4.64 23.82 2.79
C ALA A 258 4.06 25.15 3.24
N LEU A 259 4.93 26.16 3.32
CA LEU A 259 4.54 27.56 3.49
C LEU A 259 4.96 28.35 2.26
N GLU A 260 4.14 29.31 1.87
CA GLU A 260 4.37 30.21 0.75
C GLU A 260 4.66 31.62 1.24
N TRP A 261 5.60 32.29 0.59
CA TRP A 261 5.80 33.73 0.76
C TRP A 261 4.91 34.53 -0.19
N ASP A 262 3.95 35.28 0.35
CA ASP A 262 3.00 36.07 -0.47
C ASP A 262 3.55 37.45 -0.92
N GLY A 263 4.81 37.73 -0.59
CA GLY A 263 5.45 39.03 -0.78
C GLY A 263 5.50 39.90 0.47
N SER A 264 4.72 39.57 1.50
CA SER A 264 4.63 40.33 2.75
C SER A 264 4.64 39.47 4.02
N LYS A 265 4.11 38.24 3.94
CA LYS A 265 4.00 37.29 5.03
C LYS A 265 4.08 35.86 4.51
N PHE A 266 4.29 34.92 5.43
CA PHE A 266 4.09 33.51 5.15
C PHE A 266 2.61 33.15 5.27
N VAL A 267 2.16 32.29 4.35
CA VAL A 267 0.84 31.68 4.38
C VAL A 267 0.97 30.16 4.25
N ALA A 268 0.05 29.41 4.88
CA ALA A 268 0.00 27.97 4.67
C ALA A 268 -0.41 27.66 3.23
N VAL A 269 0.28 26.73 2.59
CA VAL A 269 -0.15 26.23 1.29
C VAL A 269 -1.33 25.30 1.50
N THR A 270 -2.52 25.76 1.15
CA THR A 270 -3.78 24.98 1.26
C THR A 270 -4.19 24.32 -0.05
N SER A 271 -3.56 24.71 -1.15
CA SER A 271 -3.71 24.13 -2.47
C SER A 271 -2.53 24.60 -3.32
N PHE A 272 -1.68 23.70 -3.79
CA PHE A 272 -0.77 24.04 -4.88
C PHE A 272 -1.63 24.23 -6.15
N ASN A 273 -1.56 25.39 -6.79
CA ASN A 273 -2.41 25.70 -7.96
C ASN A 273 -2.26 24.63 -9.07
N SER A 274 -3.41 24.14 -9.56
CA SER A 274 -3.65 23.39 -10.80
C SER A 274 -2.58 22.37 -11.23
N GLY A 275 -2.69 21.13 -10.74
CA GLY A 275 -2.14 19.95 -11.41
C GLY A 275 -1.16 19.11 -10.58
N THR A 276 -0.65 19.63 -9.45
CA THR A 276 0.35 18.93 -8.65
C THR A 276 -0.30 17.96 -7.64
N PRO A 277 0.20 16.71 -7.50
CA PRO A 277 -0.38 15.68 -6.63
C PRO A 277 -0.42 15.97 -5.12
N LEU A 278 0.28 17.01 -4.66
CA LEU A 278 0.44 17.31 -3.23
C LEU A 278 -0.45 18.44 -2.72
N SER A 279 -1.26 19.04 -3.62
CA SER A 279 -2.27 20.05 -3.30
C SER A 279 -3.44 19.53 -2.49
N ASP A 280 -3.64 18.21 -2.50
CA ASP A 280 -4.77 17.55 -1.88
C ASP A 280 -4.25 16.43 -0.98
N HIS A 281 -4.19 16.71 0.32
CA HIS A 281 -3.72 15.77 1.33
C HIS A 281 -4.58 14.50 1.37
N THR A 282 -5.81 14.54 0.85
CA THR A 282 -6.67 13.36 0.74
C THR A 282 -6.21 12.38 -0.34
N ARG A 283 -5.24 12.74 -1.19
CA ARG A 283 -4.67 11.82 -2.19
C ARG A 283 -3.73 10.80 -1.58
N PHE A 284 -3.19 11.06 -0.39
CA PHE A 284 -2.39 10.08 0.33
C PHE A 284 -3.27 8.97 0.88
N ILE A 285 -2.91 7.73 0.54
CA ILE A 285 -3.60 6.52 0.93
C ILE A 285 -2.63 5.60 1.68
N TYR A 286 -3.19 4.72 2.50
CA TYR A 286 -2.44 3.56 2.99
C TYR A 286 -2.10 2.62 1.82
N PRO A 287 -1.03 1.81 1.93
CA PRO A 287 -0.90 0.64 1.06
C PRO A 287 -2.19 -0.19 1.06
N PRO A 288 -2.60 -0.83 -0.04
CA PRO A 288 -3.68 -1.81 0.00
C PRO A 288 -3.34 -2.96 0.95
N GLU A 289 -4.36 -3.48 1.64
CA GLU A 289 -4.21 -4.67 2.46
C GLU A 289 -4.00 -5.92 1.59
N LEU A 290 -3.48 -6.98 2.20
CA LEU A 290 -3.33 -8.25 1.52
C LEU A 290 -4.71 -8.87 1.26
N TYR A 291 -5.07 -8.92 -0.02
CA TYR A 291 -6.37 -9.32 -0.50
C TYR A 291 -6.22 -10.44 -1.52
N TYR A 292 -7.24 -11.28 -1.64
CA TYR A 292 -7.28 -12.43 -2.53
C TYR A 292 -8.46 -12.36 -3.48
N TYR A 293 -8.22 -12.88 -4.68
CA TYR A 293 -9.17 -12.87 -5.78
C TYR A 293 -9.00 -14.13 -6.62
N ILE A 294 -10.11 -14.71 -7.06
CA ILE A 294 -10.09 -15.67 -8.17
C ILE A 294 -11.40 -15.67 -8.94
N ASP A 295 -11.27 -15.87 -10.24
CA ASP A 295 -12.35 -16.27 -11.13
C ASP A 295 -11.97 -17.65 -11.68
N SER A 296 -12.71 -18.69 -11.28
CA SER A 296 -12.30 -20.06 -11.55
C SER A 296 -13.46 -20.99 -11.85
N PRO A 297 -13.28 -21.90 -12.84
CA PRO A 297 -14.20 -23.02 -13.02
C PRO A 297 -14.18 -23.96 -11.81
N ILE A 298 -15.13 -24.90 -11.80
CA ILE A 298 -15.25 -25.87 -10.71
C ILE A 298 -14.94 -27.29 -11.14
N LYS A 299 -14.58 -28.12 -10.16
CA LYS A 299 -14.69 -29.57 -10.24
C LYS A 299 -15.86 -30.06 -9.40
N THR A 300 -16.48 -31.17 -9.80
CA THR A 300 -17.58 -31.77 -9.02
C THR A 300 -17.40 -33.27 -8.78
N ALA A 301 -18.06 -33.77 -7.74
CA ALA A 301 -18.20 -35.20 -7.44
C ALA A 301 -19.63 -35.52 -6.98
N THR A 302 -20.06 -36.76 -7.22
CA THR A 302 -21.38 -37.29 -6.79
C THR A 302 -21.33 -37.93 -5.39
N SER A 303 -20.15 -37.99 -4.77
CA SER A 303 -19.92 -38.39 -3.38
C SER A 303 -19.57 -37.17 -2.53
N SER A 304 -19.92 -37.20 -1.24
CA SER A 304 -19.34 -36.26 -0.27
C SER A 304 -17.84 -36.55 -0.12
N LEU A 305 -17.03 -35.49 -0.10
CA LEU A 305 -15.58 -35.53 0.05
C LEU A 305 -15.11 -34.82 1.33
N GLU A 306 -16.02 -34.57 2.28
CA GLU A 306 -15.73 -33.86 3.54
C GLU A 306 -14.50 -34.42 4.28
N SER A 307 -14.34 -35.74 4.33
CA SER A 307 -13.22 -36.41 5.00
C SER A 307 -11.90 -36.36 4.24
N GLU A 308 -11.90 -35.94 2.97
CA GLU A 308 -10.73 -35.97 2.10
C GLU A 308 -9.91 -34.65 2.15
N TYR A 309 -10.42 -33.63 2.85
CA TYR A 309 -9.77 -32.31 2.95
C TYR A 309 -8.63 -32.23 3.98
N THR A 310 -8.12 -33.38 4.44
CA THR A 310 -6.97 -33.47 5.35
C THR A 310 -5.62 -33.65 4.65
N ASP A 311 -5.62 -33.72 3.30
CA ASP A 311 -4.42 -33.98 2.47
C ASP A 311 -3.52 -32.73 2.33
N ALA A 312 -2.24 -32.94 1.98
CA ALA A 312 -1.18 -31.94 2.10
C ALA A 312 -1.08 -30.92 0.95
N THR A 313 -1.71 -31.17 -0.22
CA THR A 313 -1.63 -30.29 -1.40
C THR A 313 -2.96 -30.15 -2.13
N TRP A 314 -3.18 -28.99 -2.76
CA TRP A 314 -4.42 -28.70 -3.49
C TRP A 314 -4.63 -29.64 -4.68
N SER A 315 -3.57 -30.01 -5.38
CA SER A 315 -3.64 -30.97 -6.50
C SER A 315 -4.14 -32.34 -6.06
N ASN A 316 -3.76 -32.81 -4.87
CA ASN A 316 -4.26 -34.08 -4.32
C ASN A 316 -5.75 -34.00 -4.00
N VAL A 317 -6.21 -32.88 -3.42
CA VAL A 317 -7.63 -32.64 -3.15
C VAL A 317 -8.43 -32.63 -4.46
N LEU A 318 -7.96 -31.89 -5.47
CA LEU A 318 -8.61 -31.82 -6.79
C LEU A 318 -8.65 -33.17 -7.52
N ALA A 319 -7.70 -34.08 -7.27
CA ALA A 319 -7.67 -35.41 -7.87
C ALA A 319 -8.80 -36.33 -7.36
N LYS A 320 -9.46 -35.98 -6.25
CA LYS A 320 -10.61 -36.71 -5.71
C LYS A 320 -11.92 -36.40 -6.45
N TYR A 321 -11.93 -35.33 -7.24
CA TYR A 321 -13.10 -34.92 -8.00
C TYR A 321 -13.14 -35.63 -9.35
N THR A 322 -14.30 -36.18 -9.69
CA THR A 322 -14.48 -37.04 -10.86
C THR A 322 -14.84 -36.28 -12.14
N GLN A 323 -15.29 -35.03 -12.01
CA GLN A 323 -15.65 -34.18 -13.15
C GLN A 323 -14.85 -32.87 -13.10
N ASP A 324 -14.21 -32.54 -14.23
CA ASP A 324 -13.42 -31.31 -14.41
C ASP A 324 -14.17 -30.31 -15.29
N ASP A 325 -13.94 -29.01 -15.05
CA ASP A 325 -14.66 -27.89 -15.67
C ASP A 325 -16.18 -28.15 -15.73
N ALA A 326 -16.69 -28.64 -14.62
CA ALA A 326 -17.99 -29.29 -14.54
C ALA A 326 -19.10 -28.28 -14.24
N THR A 327 -20.34 -28.76 -14.32
CA THR A 327 -21.53 -28.00 -13.94
C THR A 327 -22.26 -28.73 -12.83
N VAL A 328 -22.71 -28.00 -11.82
CA VAL A 328 -23.51 -28.53 -10.72
C VAL A 328 -24.80 -29.12 -11.27
N SER A 329 -25.06 -30.37 -10.90
CA SER A 329 -26.23 -31.14 -11.29
C SER A 329 -27.01 -31.60 -10.06
N SER A 330 -28.19 -32.21 -10.28
CA SER A 330 -29.00 -32.77 -9.21
C SER A 330 -28.37 -33.97 -8.49
N THR A 331 -27.22 -34.48 -8.94
CA THR A 331 -26.48 -35.58 -8.28
C THR A 331 -25.17 -35.10 -7.64
N THR A 332 -24.80 -33.83 -7.81
CA THR A 332 -23.58 -33.26 -7.25
C THR A 332 -23.66 -33.23 -5.72
N ARG A 333 -22.55 -33.58 -5.06
CA ARG A 333 -22.38 -33.58 -3.60
C ARG A 333 -21.21 -32.77 -3.12
N SER A 334 -20.15 -32.70 -3.92
CA SER A 334 -18.95 -31.94 -3.59
C SER A 334 -18.58 -31.08 -4.78
N VAL A 335 -18.09 -29.87 -4.48
CA VAL A 335 -17.63 -28.88 -5.44
C VAL A 335 -16.29 -28.33 -4.97
N ALA A 336 -15.30 -28.26 -5.86
CA ALA A 336 -14.05 -27.56 -5.61
C ALA A 336 -13.86 -26.42 -6.60
N VAL A 337 -13.43 -25.26 -6.12
CA VAL A 337 -12.94 -24.15 -6.95
C VAL A 337 -11.59 -24.56 -7.52
N LYS A 338 -11.49 -24.78 -8.84
CA LYS A 338 -10.34 -25.45 -9.45
C LYS A 338 -9.02 -24.73 -9.18
N ASN A 339 -8.98 -23.43 -9.45
CA ASN A 339 -7.80 -22.59 -9.26
C ASN A 339 -7.78 -22.06 -7.83
N ALA A 340 -6.61 -22.05 -7.23
CA ALA A 340 -6.43 -21.44 -5.93
C ALA A 340 -6.62 -19.92 -6.03
N LEU A 341 -6.98 -19.30 -4.91
CA LEU A 341 -7.05 -17.86 -4.76
C LEU A 341 -5.67 -17.25 -4.90
N ASP A 342 -5.55 -16.28 -5.81
CA ASP A 342 -4.34 -15.52 -6.06
C ASP A 342 -4.37 -14.20 -5.29
N TYR A 343 -3.21 -13.58 -5.10
CA TYR A 343 -3.15 -12.25 -4.50
C TYR A 343 -3.78 -11.22 -5.45
N ALA A 344 -4.74 -10.46 -4.95
CA ALA A 344 -5.44 -9.42 -5.70
C ALA A 344 -4.63 -8.11 -5.84
N VAL A 345 -3.43 -8.08 -5.25
CA VAL A 345 -2.49 -6.95 -5.20
C VAL A 345 -1.12 -7.39 -5.69
N GLY A 346 -0.27 -6.44 -6.08
CA GLY A 346 1.15 -6.64 -6.35
C GLY A 346 2.01 -6.25 -5.15
N CYS A 347 3.27 -6.68 -5.14
CA CYS A 347 4.23 -6.37 -4.08
C CYS A 347 5.50 -5.72 -4.66
N LEU A 348 5.78 -4.48 -4.26
CA LEU A 348 7.08 -3.86 -4.49
C LEU A 348 8.11 -4.44 -3.51
N GLU A 349 9.32 -4.71 -3.99
CA GLU A 349 10.48 -5.13 -3.22
C GLU A 349 11.68 -4.24 -3.58
N VAL A 350 12.12 -3.40 -2.64
CA VAL A 350 13.12 -2.36 -2.87
C VAL A 350 14.43 -2.70 -2.20
N TYR A 351 15.49 -2.64 -3.00
CA TYR A 351 16.87 -2.62 -2.57
C TYR A 351 17.47 -1.25 -2.87
N LEU A 352 18.26 -0.70 -1.96
CA LEU A 352 18.87 0.61 -2.15
C LEU A 352 20.39 0.58 -1.92
N MET A 353 21.09 1.45 -2.64
CA MET A 353 22.47 1.84 -2.36
C MET A 353 22.72 3.28 -2.82
N ALA A 354 23.81 3.87 -2.35
CA ALA A 354 24.38 5.10 -2.90
C ALA A 354 25.56 4.77 -3.81
N ASN A 355 25.72 5.55 -4.87
CA ASN A 355 26.81 5.39 -5.83
C ASN A 355 28.20 5.68 -5.23
N SER A 356 28.25 6.43 -4.13
CA SER A 356 29.49 6.85 -3.46
C SER A 356 29.24 7.11 -1.96
N ALA A 357 30.30 7.06 -1.15
CA ALA A 357 30.27 7.36 0.29
C ALA A 357 30.06 8.85 0.60
N VAL A 358 30.23 9.69 -0.42
CA VAL A 358 29.81 11.08 -0.46
C VAL A 358 28.95 11.30 -1.71
N LEU A 359 27.90 12.10 -1.59
CA LEU A 359 27.03 12.49 -2.69
C LEU A 359 27.09 14.01 -2.87
N LEU A 360 27.12 14.47 -4.12
CA LEU A 360 27.07 15.89 -4.42
C LEU A 360 25.67 16.44 -4.15
N ASP A 361 25.61 17.54 -3.40
CA ASP A 361 24.39 18.34 -3.23
C ASP A 361 24.18 19.32 -4.38
N ASN A 362 23.11 20.11 -4.32
CA ASN A 362 22.74 21.06 -5.36
C ASN A 362 23.69 22.26 -5.47
N ALA A 363 24.57 22.46 -4.47
CA ALA A 363 25.64 23.46 -4.48
C ALA A 363 26.99 22.85 -4.91
N ASP A 364 26.99 21.63 -5.46
CA ASP A 364 28.18 20.86 -5.85
C ASP A 364 29.13 20.55 -4.67
N ALA A 365 28.61 20.53 -3.44
CA ALA A 365 29.37 20.16 -2.25
C ALA A 365 29.26 18.66 -1.92
N ASP A 366 30.34 18.07 -1.42
CA ASP A 366 30.35 16.68 -0.94
C ASP A 366 29.60 16.56 0.39
N VAL A 367 28.59 15.68 0.41
CA VAL A 367 27.83 15.34 1.61
C VAL A 367 28.08 13.88 1.98
N ALA A 368 28.64 13.66 3.17
CA ALA A 368 28.84 12.31 3.70
C ALA A 368 27.49 11.63 4.00
N LEU A 369 27.39 10.33 3.68
CA LEU A 369 26.19 9.55 3.96
C LEU A 369 25.92 9.47 5.47
N ASN A 370 24.73 9.92 5.87
CA ASN A 370 24.14 9.60 7.18
C ASN A 370 22.62 9.74 7.08
N PHE A 371 22.03 8.92 6.21
CA PHE A 371 20.62 9.01 5.83
C PHE A 371 19.90 7.70 6.11
N ASN A 372 18.80 7.79 6.84
CA ASN A 372 17.95 6.65 7.17
C ASN A 372 16.68 6.70 6.34
N LEU A 373 16.34 5.62 5.66
CA LEU A 373 15.06 5.53 4.96
C LEU A 373 13.93 5.49 6.01
N THR A 374 12.93 6.35 5.86
CA THR A 374 11.77 6.44 6.77
C THR A 374 10.43 6.25 6.07
N GLY A 375 10.39 6.32 4.75
CA GLY A 375 9.16 6.09 3.99
C GLY A 375 9.39 5.79 2.52
N ILE A 376 8.43 5.11 1.91
CA ILE A 376 8.29 4.95 0.46
C ILE A 376 6.96 5.57 0.05
N ILE A 377 6.97 6.35 -1.04
CA ILE A 377 5.77 6.95 -1.61
C ILE A 377 5.65 6.47 -3.06
N LEU A 378 4.46 6.00 -3.46
CA LEU A 378 4.21 5.47 -4.80
C LEU A 378 3.00 6.15 -5.44
N GLY A 379 3.17 6.64 -6.68
CA GLY A 379 2.08 7.19 -7.49
C GLY A 379 1.21 6.14 -8.18
N GLY A 380 0.31 6.59 -9.06
CA GLY A 380 -0.39 5.73 -10.01
C GLY A 380 -1.38 4.73 -9.41
N GLN A 381 -1.98 5.02 -8.25
CA GLN A 381 -2.97 4.13 -7.62
C GLN A 381 -4.40 4.57 -7.93
N TYR A 382 -5.26 3.60 -8.25
CA TYR A 382 -6.63 3.88 -8.69
C TYR A 382 -7.63 2.94 -8.02
N LYS A 383 -8.91 3.32 -8.06
CA LYS A 383 -10.04 2.43 -7.78
C LYS A 383 -10.01 1.22 -8.72
N GLN A 384 -10.30 0.03 -8.20
CA GLN A 384 -10.30 -1.21 -8.98
C GLN A 384 -11.73 -1.73 -9.20
N ASN A 385 -11.96 -2.39 -10.33
CA ASN A 385 -13.22 -3.07 -10.65
C ASN A 385 -13.31 -4.46 -9.98
N TYR A 386 -14.37 -5.21 -10.31
CA TYR A 386 -14.61 -6.55 -9.79
C TYR A 386 -13.47 -7.55 -10.07
N GLN A 387 -12.64 -7.32 -11.09
CA GLN A 387 -11.49 -8.18 -11.41
C GLN A 387 -10.16 -7.67 -10.84
N PHE A 388 -10.18 -6.69 -9.92
CA PHE A 388 -8.99 -5.98 -9.47
C PHE A 388 -8.17 -5.38 -10.63
N THR A 389 -8.87 -4.83 -11.62
CA THR A 389 -8.25 -4.06 -12.70
C THR A 389 -8.58 -2.58 -12.48
N ALA A 390 -7.60 -1.71 -12.71
CA ALA A 390 -7.76 -0.28 -12.52
C ALA A 390 -8.94 0.23 -13.36
N ILE A 391 -9.88 0.92 -12.70
CA ILE A 391 -10.92 1.67 -13.39
C ILE A 391 -10.23 2.90 -13.99
N PRO A 392 -10.39 3.18 -15.30
CA PRO A 392 -9.76 4.32 -15.93
C PRO A 392 -10.06 5.63 -15.17
N PRO A 393 -9.05 6.45 -14.86
CA PRO A 393 -9.28 7.73 -14.21
C PRO A 393 -10.08 8.63 -15.14
N THR A 394 -11.07 9.31 -14.57
CA THR A 394 -11.86 10.36 -15.23
C THR A 394 -11.26 11.75 -15.01
N SER A 395 -10.38 11.88 -14.01
CA SER A 395 -9.70 13.10 -13.64
C SER A 395 -8.30 12.86 -13.06
N ASN A 396 -7.44 13.88 -13.06
CA ASN A 396 -6.13 13.82 -12.40
C ASN A 396 -6.21 13.65 -10.87
N THR A 397 -7.35 13.93 -10.24
CA THR A 397 -7.58 13.78 -8.79
C THR A 397 -7.99 12.36 -8.39
N ASP A 398 -8.30 11.51 -9.38
CA ASP A 398 -8.62 10.10 -9.17
C ASP A 398 -7.36 9.28 -8.83
N GLU A 399 -6.20 9.75 -9.30
CA GLU A 399 -4.90 9.15 -8.98
C GLU A 399 -4.56 9.38 -7.50
N LYS A 400 -4.36 8.29 -6.77
CA LYS A 400 -3.95 8.26 -5.36
C LYS A 400 -2.48 7.90 -5.23
N ILE A 401 -1.93 8.24 -4.07
CA ILE A 401 -0.50 8.11 -3.75
C ILE A 401 -0.37 7.29 -2.47
N ILE A 402 0.28 6.13 -2.54
CA ILE A 402 0.63 5.37 -1.34
C ILE A 402 1.67 6.16 -0.56
N TYR A 403 1.44 6.33 0.74
CA TYR A 403 2.51 6.65 1.69
C TYR A 403 2.70 5.47 2.64
N ASP A 404 3.80 4.75 2.44
CA ASP A 404 4.22 3.64 3.28
C ASP A 404 5.34 4.11 4.20
N LYS A 405 4.96 4.48 5.43
CA LYS A 405 5.88 4.95 6.47
C LYS A 405 6.43 3.82 7.35
N GLU A 406 5.97 2.58 7.17
CA GLU A 406 6.33 1.46 8.04
C GLU A 406 7.66 0.81 7.60
N VAL A 407 8.64 1.64 7.28
CA VAL A 407 9.96 1.19 6.85
C VAL A 407 10.68 0.50 8.02
N PRO A 408 11.36 -0.64 7.74
CA PRO A 408 12.23 -1.30 8.72
C PRO A 408 13.19 -0.34 9.45
N SER A 409 13.31 -0.47 10.78
CA SER A 409 14.31 0.29 11.52
C SER A 409 15.73 -0.07 11.07
N GLY A 410 16.59 0.93 10.91
CA GLY A 410 18.02 0.70 10.64
C GLY A 410 18.38 0.54 9.15
N ILE A 411 17.45 0.80 8.23
CA ILE A 411 17.77 0.90 6.80
C ILE A 411 18.51 2.22 6.56
N ASN A 412 19.83 2.13 6.54
CA ASN A 412 20.73 3.25 6.24
C ASN A 412 21.12 3.21 4.76
N LEU A 413 21.24 4.38 4.14
CA LEU A 413 21.83 4.48 2.82
C LEU A 413 23.35 4.26 2.93
N THR A 414 23.85 3.27 2.21
CA THR A 414 25.29 2.93 2.18
C THR A 414 25.75 2.67 0.75
N THR A 415 27.06 2.49 0.54
CA THR A 415 27.64 2.14 -0.77
C THR A 415 27.50 0.66 -1.14
N SER A 416 26.71 -0.09 -0.37
CA SER A 416 26.38 -1.49 -0.65
C SER A 416 24.88 -1.65 -0.70
N TRP A 417 24.42 -2.56 -1.55
CA TRP A 417 23.01 -2.95 -1.59
C TRP A 417 22.54 -3.38 -0.20
N THR A 418 21.36 -2.92 0.19
CA THR A 418 20.71 -3.42 1.39
C THR A 418 20.57 -4.94 1.30
N THR A 419 20.83 -5.63 2.41
CA THR A 419 20.63 -7.09 2.50
C THR A 419 19.19 -7.43 2.82
N THR A 420 18.50 -6.52 3.52
CA THR A 420 17.07 -6.60 3.83
C THR A 420 16.32 -5.66 2.90
N PRO A 421 15.47 -6.18 2.01
CA PRO A 421 14.62 -5.34 1.17
C PRO A 421 13.49 -4.70 1.98
N VAL A 422 13.02 -3.55 1.50
CA VAL A 422 11.80 -2.89 1.97
C VAL A 422 10.68 -3.26 1.02
N TYR A 423 9.45 -3.39 1.53
CA TYR A 423 8.37 -3.81 0.67
C TYR A 423 7.05 -3.09 0.93
N THR A 424 6.33 -2.84 -0.15
CA THR A 424 5.07 -2.09 -0.15
C THR A 424 4.08 -2.81 -1.04
N LEU A 425 2.84 -2.98 -0.57
CA LEU A 425 1.77 -3.49 -1.41
C LEU A 425 1.25 -2.38 -2.31
N ALA A 426 0.83 -2.73 -3.52
CA ALA A 426 0.23 -1.79 -4.47
C ALA A 426 -0.87 -2.48 -5.27
N PHE A 427 -1.84 -1.70 -5.74
CA PHE A 427 -2.77 -2.21 -6.74
C PHE A 427 -2.04 -2.45 -8.05
N GLN A 428 -2.64 -3.27 -8.90
CA GLN A 428 -2.14 -3.45 -10.26
C GLN A 428 -2.06 -2.09 -10.98
N SER A 429 -0.89 -1.79 -11.54
CA SER A 429 -0.69 -0.56 -12.28
C SER A 429 -1.32 -0.64 -13.66
N THR A 430 -1.64 0.50 -14.26
CA THR A 430 -2.11 0.58 -15.65
C THR A 430 -1.04 0.13 -16.65
N ASP A 431 -1.45 -0.52 -17.73
CA ASP A 431 -0.57 -0.98 -18.80
C ASP A 431 0.25 0.16 -19.40
N GLU A 432 1.54 -0.11 -19.65
CA GLU A 432 2.50 0.75 -20.35
C GLU A 432 2.69 2.12 -19.71
N LYS A 433 2.32 2.27 -18.43
CA LYS A 433 2.54 3.50 -17.67
C LYS A 433 3.63 3.30 -16.61
N PRO A 434 4.54 4.29 -16.48
CA PRO A 434 5.47 4.28 -15.38
C PRO A 434 4.75 4.53 -14.05
N VAL A 435 5.42 4.18 -12.96
CA VAL A 435 5.02 4.54 -11.60
C VAL A 435 6.12 5.35 -10.95
N ASP A 436 5.76 6.52 -10.43
CA ASP A 436 6.69 7.36 -9.66
C ASP A 436 6.94 6.74 -8.29
N ILE A 437 8.21 6.75 -7.88
CA ILE A 437 8.67 6.31 -6.56
C ILE A 437 9.43 7.45 -5.90
N VAL A 438 9.06 7.75 -4.65
CA VAL A 438 9.81 8.69 -3.81
C VAL A 438 10.31 7.97 -2.58
N LEU A 439 11.58 8.17 -2.28
CA LEU A 439 12.20 7.71 -1.05
C LEU A 439 12.25 8.88 -0.06
N GLU A 440 11.63 8.69 1.11
CA GLU A 440 11.72 9.63 2.22
C GLU A 440 12.88 9.20 3.12
N PHE A 441 13.84 10.10 3.32
CA PHE A 441 15.00 9.89 4.18
C PHE A 441 15.01 10.90 5.34
N MET A 442 15.42 10.45 6.53
CA MET A 442 15.86 11.33 7.61
C MET A 442 17.33 11.71 7.41
N ASN A 443 17.64 13.01 7.42
CA ASN A 443 19.01 13.49 7.44
C ASN A 443 19.59 13.50 8.86
N ASN A 444 20.40 12.50 9.20
CA ASN A 444 21.13 12.47 10.48
C ASN A 444 22.54 13.07 10.35
N GLY A 445 22.93 13.51 9.15
CA GLY A 445 24.23 14.12 8.84
C GLY A 445 24.23 15.64 8.96
N ALA A 446 25.20 16.26 8.31
CA ALA A 446 25.26 17.72 8.18
C ALA A 446 24.11 18.24 7.32
N ALA A 447 23.76 19.52 7.50
CA ALA A 447 22.85 20.18 6.58
C ALA A 447 23.49 20.30 5.19
N PHE A 448 22.66 20.22 4.13
CA PHE A 448 23.11 20.31 2.75
C PHE A 448 22.09 21.05 1.88
N THR A 449 22.48 21.45 0.67
CA THR A 449 21.64 22.20 -0.26
C THR A 449 20.89 21.25 -1.20
N GLY A 450 19.57 21.19 -1.11
CA GLY A 450 18.71 20.48 -2.07
C GLY A 450 18.14 21.43 -3.15
N GLU A 451 17.25 20.88 -3.98
CA GLU A 451 16.45 21.62 -4.97
C GLU A 451 15.45 22.56 -4.27
N GLY A 452 14.81 22.08 -3.19
CA GLY A 452 13.83 22.83 -2.40
C GLY A 452 14.43 23.77 -1.34
N GLY A 453 15.75 23.98 -1.36
CA GLY A 453 16.49 24.73 -0.34
C GLY A 453 17.27 23.82 0.61
N ILE A 454 17.60 24.34 1.79
CA ILE A 454 18.44 23.61 2.75
C ILE A 454 17.66 22.43 3.36
N VAL A 455 18.29 21.26 3.36
CA VAL A 455 17.88 20.09 4.15
C VAL A 455 18.67 20.13 5.44
N HIS A 456 17.99 20.43 6.55
CA HIS A 456 18.65 20.56 7.86
C HIS A 456 18.95 19.20 8.49
N HIS A 457 19.88 19.19 9.45
CA HIS A 457 20.07 18.05 10.34
C HIS A 457 18.77 17.71 11.10
N ASN A 458 18.48 16.42 11.26
CA ASN A 458 17.26 15.85 11.84
C ASN A 458 15.96 16.28 11.14
N THR A 459 16.01 16.51 9.83
CA THR A 459 14.83 16.75 9.00
C THR A 459 14.72 15.74 7.89
N LYS A 460 13.50 15.55 7.37
CA LYS A 460 13.24 14.63 6.28
C LYS A 460 13.46 15.30 4.92
N PHE A 461 13.96 14.52 3.96
CA PHE A 461 14.06 14.91 2.56
C PHE A 461 13.60 13.78 1.64
N TYR A 462 13.38 14.13 0.38
CA TYR A 462 12.73 13.28 -0.62
C TYR A 462 13.61 13.19 -1.86
N LEU A 463 13.79 11.97 -2.37
CA LEU A 463 14.41 11.71 -3.66
C LEU A 463 13.41 11.02 -4.57
N VAL A 464 13.28 11.53 -5.80
CA VAL A 464 12.31 11.05 -6.78
C VAL A 464 13.00 10.18 -7.83
N GLY A 465 12.33 9.09 -8.21
CA GLY A 465 12.65 8.24 -9.33
C GLY A 465 11.37 7.71 -9.99
N GLN A 466 11.54 6.90 -11.02
CA GLN A 466 10.43 6.37 -11.79
C GLN A 466 10.73 4.92 -12.20
N ILE A 467 9.75 4.04 -12.00
CA ILE A 467 9.81 2.63 -12.39
C ILE A 467 9.02 2.49 -13.70
N TRP A 468 9.66 1.93 -14.72
CA TRP A 468 9.02 1.70 -16.02
C TRP A 468 8.62 0.23 -16.17
N PRO A 469 7.48 -0.06 -16.83
CA PRO A 469 7.20 -1.41 -17.30
C PRO A 469 8.14 -1.77 -18.46
N GLU A 470 8.20 -3.06 -18.82
CA GLU A 470 9.05 -3.59 -19.89
C GLU A 470 8.18 -4.21 -21.00
N PRO A 471 7.33 -3.42 -21.69
CA PRO A 471 6.34 -3.94 -22.65
C PRO A 471 6.98 -4.70 -23.83
N GLU A 472 8.25 -4.47 -24.13
CA GLU A 472 9.01 -5.24 -25.10
C GLU A 472 9.20 -6.72 -24.70
N LYS A 473 9.04 -7.07 -23.41
CA LYS A 473 9.15 -8.43 -22.88
C LYS A 473 7.82 -9.17 -22.79
N VAL A 474 6.73 -8.63 -23.36
CA VAL A 474 5.39 -9.25 -23.32
C VAL A 474 5.34 -10.67 -23.89
N SER A 475 6.25 -11.03 -24.80
CA SER A 475 6.39 -12.41 -25.27
C SER A 475 6.73 -13.42 -24.15
N GLN A 476 7.21 -12.94 -23.00
CA GLN A 476 7.51 -13.71 -21.79
C GLN A 476 6.35 -13.67 -20.78
N GLY A 477 5.35 -12.81 -20.99
CA GLY A 477 4.13 -12.70 -20.19
C GLY A 477 3.55 -11.28 -20.17
N ASP A 478 2.22 -11.18 -20.17
CA ASP A 478 1.51 -9.89 -20.15
C ASP A 478 1.76 -9.06 -18.88
N PHE A 479 2.27 -9.68 -17.81
CA PHE A 479 2.64 -8.99 -16.57
C PHE A 479 3.77 -7.97 -16.77
N TYR A 480 4.59 -8.09 -17.83
CA TYR A 480 5.61 -7.11 -18.18
C TYR A 480 5.05 -5.77 -18.72
N LYS A 481 3.77 -5.72 -19.09
CA LYS A 481 3.11 -4.44 -19.46
C LYS A 481 2.96 -3.50 -18.28
N ARG A 482 3.17 -3.96 -17.05
CA ARG A 482 2.80 -3.24 -15.83
C ARG A 482 3.98 -3.20 -14.87
N VAL A 483 4.09 -2.11 -14.12
CA VAL A 483 5.05 -2.03 -13.00
C VAL A 483 4.61 -2.96 -11.88
N PHE A 484 3.32 -2.95 -11.52
CA PHE A 484 2.74 -3.83 -10.51
C PHE A 484 1.70 -4.73 -11.16
N THR A 485 1.84 -6.05 -10.97
CA THR A 485 0.86 -7.05 -11.40
C THR A 485 0.37 -7.83 -10.18
N LYS A 486 -0.94 -8.14 -10.16
CA LYS A 486 -1.56 -8.99 -9.13
C LYS A 486 -0.88 -10.34 -9.07
N ASP A 487 -0.63 -10.87 -7.87
CA ASP A 487 0.09 -12.14 -7.69
C ASP A 487 1.55 -12.11 -8.16
N TYR A 488 2.14 -10.93 -8.36
CA TYR A 488 3.57 -10.80 -8.67
C TYR A 488 4.28 -9.87 -7.68
N ARG A 489 5.60 -10.10 -7.56
CA ARG A 489 6.54 -9.20 -6.91
C ARG A 489 7.32 -8.43 -7.97
N THR A 490 7.46 -7.13 -7.75
CA THR A 490 8.30 -6.25 -8.54
C THR A 490 9.52 -5.90 -7.70
N LYS A 491 10.65 -6.53 -8.00
CA LYS A 491 11.94 -6.26 -7.38
C LYS A 491 12.61 -5.11 -8.08
N VAL A 492 13.03 -4.11 -7.33
CA VAL A 492 13.67 -2.90 -7.83
C VAL A 492 14.95 -2.62 -7.07
N LYS A 493 16.04 -2.39 -7.81
CA LYS A 493 17.33 -1.93 -7.29
C LYS A 493 17.51 -0.45 -7.60
N LEU A 494 17.50 0.38 -6.54
CA LEU A 494 17.59 1.83 -6.61
C LEU A 494 18.98 2.32 -6.21
N ASN A 495 19.67 3.00 -7.12
CA ASN A 495 20.99 3.55 -6.89
C ASN A 495 20.94 5.08 -6.88
N ILE A 496 21.20 5.65 -5.71
CA ILE A 496 21.18 7.10 -5.48
C ILE A 496 22.46 7.71 -6.04
N GLN A 497 22.30 8.55 -7.06
CA GLN A 497 23.42 9.15 -7.79
C GLN A 497 23.91 10.45 -7.18
N SER A 498 22.99 11.27 -6.64
CA SER A 498 23.30 12.58 -6.06
C SER A 498 22.18 13.07 -5.14
N LEU A 499 22.45 14.17 -4.42
CA LEU A 499 21.48 14.93 -3.64
C LEU A 499 21.06 16.23 -4.33
N LYS A 500 21.47 16.45 -5.59
CA LYS A 500 21.15 17.67 -6.36
C LYS A 500 19.66 17.94 -6.41
N HIS A 501 18.86 16.91 -6.68
CA HIS A 501 17.40 17.00 -6.65
C HIS A 501 16.83 16.33 -5.40
N ALA A 502 17.42 16.63 -4.24
CA ALA A 502 16.80 16.37 -2.94
C ALA A 502 15.80 17.47 -2.60
N TYR A 503 14.61 17.10 -2.18
CA TYR A 503 13.57 18.05 -1.83
C TYR A 503 13.24 17.98 -0.33
N ASN A 504 12.92 19.11 0.30
CA ASN A 504 12.43 19.21 1.69
C ASN A 504 10.89 19.30 1.76
N VAL A 505 10.26 19.60 0.63
CA VAL A 505 8.82 19.46 0.33
C VAL A 505 8.72 18.44 -0.79
N ILE A 506 7.77 17.51 -0.74
CA ILE A 506 7.62 16.58 -1.86
C ILE A 506 7.32 17.43 -3.12
N PRO A 507 7.94 17.17 -4.28
CA PRO A 507 7.66 17.94 -5.49
C PRO A 507 6.42 17.40 -6.22
N ASP A 508 5.93 18.13 -7.23
CA ASP A 508 5.02 17.52 -8.20
C ASP A 508 5.71 16.35 -8.90
N LEU A 509 5.22 15.12 -8.66
CA LEU A 509 5.80 13.91 -9.21
C LEU A 509 5.78 13.87 -10.75
N LYS A 510 4.88 14.63 -11.39
CA LYS A 510 4.79 14.72 -12.86
C LYS A 510 5.87 15.59 -13.49
N THR A 511 6.48 16.50 -12.73
CA THR A 511 7.47 17.47 -13.23
C THR A 511 8.79 17.44 -12.47
N ALA A 512 8.91 16.65 -11.41
CA ALA A 512 10.10 16.57 -10.59
C ALA A 512 11.31 16.06 -11.38
N ALA A 513 12.48 16.65 -11.10
CA ALA A 513 13.75 16.09 -11.54
C ALA A 513 14.10 14.85 -10.71
N TYR A 514 14.68 13.84 -11.36
CA TYR A 514 15.01 12.55 -10.75
C TYR A 514 16.44 12.53 -10.21
N SER A 515 16.61 12.01 -9.00
CA SER A 515 17.93 11.76 -8.39
C SER A 515 18.24 10.27 -8.23
N ILE A 516 17.26 9.42 -8.50
CA ILE A 516 17.34 7.97 -8.34
C ILE A 516 17.53 7.34 -9.71
N LYS A 517 18.60 6.57 -9.88
CA LYS A 517 18.72 5.65 -11.01
C LYS A 517 18.09 4.31 -10.62
N VAL A 518 17.17 3.82 -11.45
CA VAL A 518 16.66 2.45 -11.35
C VAL A 518 17.62 1.55 -12.13
N ASP A 519 18.41 0.73 -11.42
CA ASP A 519 19.47 -0.10 -12.03
C ASP A 519 18.93 -1.45 -12.53
N ASN A 520 17.89 -1.99 -11.89
CA ASN A 520 17.30 -3.27 -12.28
C ASN A 520 15.84 -3.35 -11.81
N VAL A 521 14.97 -3.84 -12.69
CA VAL A 521 13.60 -4.24 -12.39
C VAL A 521 13.44 -5.71 -12.76
N ALA A 522 13.00 -6.53 -11.81
CA ALA A 522 12.66 -7.93 -12.05
C ALA A 522 11.24 -8.22 -11.53
N VAL A 523 10.43 -8.89 -12.34
CA VAL A 523 9.07 -9.27 -11.97
C VAL A 523 9.02 -10.79 -11.81
N THR A 524 8.64 -11.26 -10.62
CA THR A 524 8.57 -12.70 -10.31
C THR A 524 7.18 -13.05 -9.79
N PRO A 525 6.64 -14.23 -10.11
CA PRO A 525 5.43 -14.72 -9.47
C PRO A 525 5.54 -14.62 -7.94
N TRP A 526 4.45 -14.20 -7.30
CA TRP A 526 4.36 -14.17 -5.85
C TRP A 526 4.09 -15.57 -5.34
N SER A 527 3.38 -16.43 -6.09
CA SER A 527 3.22 -17.85 -5.78
C SER A 527 4.16 -18.73 -6.62
N ASP A 528 4.57 -19.91 -6.14
CA ASP A 528 5.42 -20.87 -6.88
C ASP A 528 4.66 -21.59 -8.03
N GLY A 529 3.91 -20.83 -8.83
CA GLY A 529 3.35 -21.27 -10.10
C GLY A 529 4.43 -21.43 -11.17
N GLY A 530 5.38 -22.34 -10.96
CA GLY A 530 6.30 -22.83 -11.98
C GLY A 530 7.46 -21.88 -12.35
N SER A 531 8.55 -21.99 -11.59
CA SER A 531 9.94 -21.91 -12.06
C SER A 531 10.26 -20.99 -13.25
N GLN A 532 10.12 -19.67 -13.14
CA GLN A 532 10.85 -18.73 -14.00
C GLN A 532 11.31 -17.50 -13.20
N ASN A 533 12.33 -17.71 -12.36
CA ASN A 533 13.20 -16.62 -11.90
C ASN A 533 14.02 -16.15 -13.10
N HIS A 534 13.77 -14.94 -13.59
CA HIS A 534 14.68 -14.27 -14.53
C HIS A 534 15.34 -13.10 -13.82
N GLU A 535 16.50 -13.37 -13.25
CA GLU A 535 17.48 -12.31 -13.02
C GLU A 535 18.02 -11.87 -14.38
N LEU A 536 17.72 -10.65 -14.81
CA LEU A 536 18.36 -10.06 -15.97
C LEU A 536 19.10 -8.79 -15.56
N TYR A 537 20.41 -8.80 -15.86
CA TYR A 537 21.36 -7.72 -15.59
C TYR A 537 21.22 -6.57 -16.60
N ASN A 538 21.43 -5.36 -16.05
CA ASN A 538 22.03 -4.13 -16.59
C ASN A 538 21.64 -3.58 -17.96
N TRP A 539 21.27 -2.29 -17.94
CA TRP A 539 21.89 -1.26 -18.79
C TRP A 539 22.30 -0.04 -17.94
#